data_AF-A0A6N9NR28-F1
#
_entry.id   AF-A0A6N9NR28-F1
#
_cell.length_a   1.000
_cell.length_b   1.000
_cell.length_c   1.000
_cell.angle_alpha   90.00
_cell.angle_beta   90.00
_cell.angle_gamma   90.00
#
_symmetry.space_group_name_H-M   'P 1'
#
loop_
_entity.id
_entity.type
_entity.pdbx_description
1 polymer ?
#
loop_
_entity_poly.entity_id
_entity_poly.type
_entity_poly.pdbx_seq_one_letter_code
_entity_poly.pdbx_strand_id
1 'polypeptide(L)'
;MAFGSPGVSALAETNGQPPVVTINEDEVPLSARVPSASGAVTFSGGGVTIDASNTSNGYLMVKYSGGNKRIKVQITKGTTYTYDLNARDAFEVYPFTEGNGTYSVKVFENVSGNQYAQLLSQTVSVSLSDEFAPFLYPNQYVNFNSGSAAVGVAAQLAAGKDPLGVVDAVYKYVIANVSYDYGKAQSVQSGYLPNVDSTLASHTGICFDYAALMTAMLRSQDIPTKLVIGYTGNLYHAWVSVYIAGEGWIDNIIHFDGHKWSYMDPTFMSTGGEGAKQYVGTGSNYQEKYSY
;
A
#
# COMPACT_ATOMS: atom_id res chain seq x y z
N MET A 1 -16.86 29.44 -1.26
CA MET A 1 -15.88 30.35 -0.61
C MET A 1 -14.51 29.94 -1.11
N ALA A 2 -13.67 30.89 -1.52
CA ALA A 2 -12.32 30.59 -2.00
C ALA A 2 -11.41 30.30 -0.80
N PHE A 3 -10.66 29.21 -0.85
CA PHE A 3 -9.62 28.92 0.14
C PHE A 3 -8.29 29.48 -0.38
N GLY A 4 -7.76 30.48 0.32
CA GLY A 4 -6.50 31.12 -0.04
C GLY A 4 -5.28 30.28 0.34
N SER A 5 -4.27 30.28 -0.52
CA SER A 5 -3.01 29.58 -0.30
C SER A 5 -2.18 30.23 0.82
N PRO A 6 -1.61 29.45 1.77
CA PRO A 6 -0.41 29.84 2.48
C PRO A 6 0.79 29.77 1.52
N GLY A 7 1.66 30.77 1.54
CA GLY A 7 2.79 30.87 0.62
C GLY A 7 3.87 29.80 0.89
N VAL A 8 4.36 29.16 -0.17
CA VAL A 8 5.57 28.33 -0.12
C VAL A 8 6.78 29.25 -0.17
N SER A 9 7.51 29.36 0.94
CA SER A 9 8.79 30.08 0.95
C SER A 9 9.84 29.21 0.26
N ALA A 10 10.47 29.73 -0.81
CA ALA A 10 11.54 29.03 -1.50
C ALA A 10 12.76 28.88 -0.57
N LEU A 11 13.25 27.65 -0.40
CA LEU A 11 14.46 27.36 0.35
C LEU A 11 15.42 26.51 -0.48
N ALA A 12 16.68 26.95 -0.46
CA ALA A 12 17.79 26.63 -1.34
C ALA A 12 17.98 25.14 -1.71
N GLU A 13 18.34 24.92 -2.99
CA GLU A 13 19.02 23.72 -3.44
C GLU A 13 20.30 23.49 -2.60
N THR A 14 20.49 22.26 -2.11
CA THR A 14 21.76 21.85 -1.50
C THR A 14 22.34 20.68 -2.30
N ASN A 15 23.64 20.75 -2.59
CA ASN A 15 24.37 19.79 -3.43
C ASN A 15 24.57 18.43 -2.73
N GLY A 16 23.48 17.68 -2.54
CA GLY A 16 23.52 16.27 -2.19
C GLY A 16 23.57 15.42 -3.45
N GLN A 17 24.73 14.85 -3.78
CA GLN A 17 24.85 13.89 -4.87
C GLN A 17 23.97 12.65 -4.54
N PRO A 18 23.07 12.20 -5.44
CA PRO A 18 22.13 11.13 -5.11
C PRO A 18 22.88 9.83 -4.80
N PRO A 19 22.37 9.00 -3.85
CA PRO A 19 23.04 7.76 -3.48
C PRO A 19 23.05 6.80 -4.67
N VAL A 20 24.24 6.49 -5.16
CA VAL A 20 24.43 5.56 -6.29
C VAL A 20 24.21 4.13 -5.80
N VAL A 21 23.15 3.49 -6.30
CA VAL A 21 22.87 2.07 -6.06
C VAL A 21 23.14 1.30 -7.35
N THR A 22 24.08 0.36 -7.31
CA THR A 22 24.37 -0.52 -8.44
C THR A 22 23.36 -1.66 -8.48
N ILE A 23 22.71 -1.85 -9.64
CA ILE A 23 21.81 -2.96 -9.92
C ILE A 23 22.57 -3.93 -10.85
N ASN A 24 22.66 -5.20 -10.46
CA ASN A 24 23.33 -6.24 -11.25
C ASN A 24 22.31 -6.98 -12.15
N GLU A 25 22.74 -7.40 -13.34
CA GLU A 25 21.88 -8.04 -14.35
C GLU A 25 21.69 -9.56 -14.16
N ASP A 26 22.20 -10.15 -13.07
CA ASP A 26 22.08 -11.58 -12.79
C ASP A 26 20.62 -12.02 -12.57
N GLU A 27 20.24 -13.21 -13.04
CA GLU A 27 18.91 -13.79 -12.82
C GLU A 27 18.67 -14.13 -11.34
N VAL A 28 18.00 -13.23 -10.61
CA VAL A 28 17.48 -13.49 -9.26
C VAL A 28 16.08 -14.13 -9.37
N PRO A 29 15.78 -15.24 -8.68
CA PRO A 29 14.46 -15.86 -8.74
C PRO A 29 13.36 -14.94 -8.19
N LEU A 30 12.33 -14.68 -9.00
CA LEU A 30 11.23 -13.76 -8.66
C LEU A 30 10.08 -14.51 -7.98
N SER A 31 9.89 -14.28 -6.67
CA SER A 31 8.89 -15.00 -5.86
C SER A 31 7.89 -14.07 -5.15
N ALA A 32 7.05 -13.37 -5.92
CA ALA A 32 5.87 -12.71 -5.34
C ALA A 32 4.77 -13.73 -5.01
N ARG A 33 4.09 -13.54 -3.87
CA ARG A 33 2.92 -14.36 -3.51
C ARG A 33 1.75 -14.08 -4.45
N VAL A 34 1.13 -15.13 -4.98
CA VAL A 34 0.01 -15.04 -5.92
C VAL A 34 -1.31 -15.35 -5.21
N PRO A 35 -2.26 -14.40 -5.13
CA PRO A 35 -3.61 -14.66 -4.64
C PRO A 35 -4.38 -15.60 -5.57
N SER A 36 -5.27 -16.44 -5.02
CA SER A 36 -6.11 -17.33 -5.83
C SER A 36 -7.52 -17.49 -5.26
N ALA A 37 -8.52 -17.44 -6.13
CA ALA A 37 -9.91 -17.73 -5.78
C ALA A 37 -10.18 -19.22 -6.03
N SER A 38 -9.91 -20.06 -5.02
CA SER A 38 -9.97 -21.52 -5.17
C SER A 38 -11.40 -22.09 -5.15
N GLY A 39 -12.40 -21.29 -4.78
CA GLY A 39 -13.80 -21.70 -4.73
C GLY A 39 -14.18 -22.60 -3.54
N ALA A 40 -13.27 -22.85 -2.60
CA ALA A 40 -13.51 -23.75 -1.47
C ALA A 40 -14.55 -23.20 -0.46
N VAL A 41 -14.57 -21.88 -0.26
CA VAL A 41 -15.58 -21.17 0.55
C VAL A 41 -16.05 -19.96 -0.24
N THR A 42 -17.25 -20.02 -0.81
CA THR A 42 -17.82 -18.92 -1.62
C THR A 42 -19.22 -18.53 -1.18
N PHE A 43 -19.54 -17.25 -1.32
CA PHE A 43 -20.88 -16.69 -1.15
C PHE A 43 -21.25 -15.88 -2.40
N SER A 44 -22.43 -16.12 -2.97
CA SER A 44 -22.87 -15.44 -4.19
C SER A 44 -24.28 -14.89 -4.09
N GLY A 45 -24.54 -13.77 -4.77
CA GLY A 45 -25.84 -13.11 -4.81
C GLY A 45 -25.76 -11.78 -5.57
N GLY A 46 -26.82 -11.40 -6.28
CA GLY A 46 -26.88 -10.11 -7.01
C GLY A 46 -25.78 -9.91 -8.07
N GLY A 47 -25.25 -10.99 -8.66
CA GLY A 47 -24.10 -10.92 -9.58
C GLY A 47 -22.74 -10.76 -8.90
N VAL A 48 -22.68 -10.81 -7.56
CA VAL A 48 -21.45 -10.83 -6.76
C VAL A 48 -21.05 -12.28 -6.45
N THR A 49 -19.74 -12.54 -6.40
CA THR A 49 -19.14 -13.71 -5.75
C THR A 49 -18.05 -13.23 -4.79
N ILE A 50 -18.18 -13.56 -3.52
CA ILE A 50 -17.14 -13.43 -2.49
C ILE A 50 -16.49 -14.82 -2.36
N ASP A 51 -15.20 -14.92 -2.61
CA ASP A 51 -14.38 -16.08 -2.26
C ASP A 51 -13.63 -15.78 -0.96
N ALA A 52 -13.95 -16.54 0.08
CA ALA A 52 -13.35 -16.47 1.42
C ALA A 52 -12.47 -17.71 1.71
N SER A 53 -11.98 -18.40 0.69
CA SER A 53 -11.17 -19.62 0.84
C SER A 53 -9.78 -19.37 1.45
N ASN A 54 -9.36 -18.11 1.55
CA ASN A 54 -8.01 -17.70 1.96
C ASN A 54 -7.99 -16.91 3.28
N THR A 55 -8.99 -17.10 4.15
CA THR A 55 -9.02 -16.47 5.48
C THR A 55 -7.77 -16.77 6.30
N SER A 56 -7.17 -17.96 6.17
CA SER A 56 -5.89 -18.30 6.83
C SER A 56 -4.69 -17.54 6.28
N ASN A 57 -4.73 -17.17 5.00
CA ASN A 57 -3.72 -16.34 4.32
C ASN A 57 -4.01 -14.84 4.45
N GLY A 58 -5.03 -14.44 5.22
CA GLY A 58 -5.31 -13.04 5.53
C GLY A 58 -5.99 -12.24 4.43
N TYR A 59 -6.64 -12.87 3.44
CA TYR A 59 -7.40 -12.16 2.41
C TYR A 59 -8.68 -12.88 1.98
N LEU A 60 -9.57 -12.13 1.34
CA LEU A 60 -10.70 -12.61 0.55
C LEU A 60 -10.59 -12.04 -0.88
N MET A 61 -11.32 -12.62 -1.82
CA MET A 61 -11.44 -12.09 -3.17
C MET A 61 -12.90 -11.80 -3.53
N VAL A 62 -13.18 -10.70 -4.23
CA VAL A 62 -14.54 -10.37 -4.71
C VAL A 62 -14.55 -10.22 -6.21
N LYS A 63 -15.52 -10.84 -6.87
CA LYS A 63 -15.86 -10.66 -8.28
C LYS A 63 -17.28 -10.13 -8.41
N TYR A 64 -17.52 -9.30 -9.42
CA TYR A 64 -18.85 -8.90 -9.85
C TYR A 64 -19.00 -9.04 -11.37
N SER A 65 -20.10 -9.68 -11.79
CA SER A 65 -20.42 -10.01 -13.19
C SER A 65 -21.70 -9.34 -13.71
N GLY A 66 -22.29 -8.43 -12.94
CA GLY A 66 -23.41 -7.60 -13.40
C GLY A 66 -22.98 -6.41 -14.26
N GLY A 67 -23.96 -5.64 -14.73
CA GLY A 67 -23.72 -4.54 -15.69
C GLY A 67 -23.31 -3.20 -15.09
N ASN A 68 -23.40 -3.00 -13.77
CA ASN A 68 -23.17 -1.70 -13.14
C ASN A 68 -21.67 -1.42 -12.98
N LYS A 69 -21.27 -0.17 -13.26
CA LYS A 69 -19.86 0.26 -13.23
C LYS A 69 -19.38 0.76 -11.87
N ARG A 70 -20.28 1.00 -10.91
CA ARG A 70 -19.96 1.58 -9.60
C ARG A 70 -20.38 0.61 -8.50
N ILE A 71 -19.46 -0.29 -8.15
CA ILE A 71 -19.64 -1.29 -7.11
C ILE A 71 -18.72 -0.93 -5.95
N LYS A 72 -19.25 -0.98 -4.72
CA LYS A 72 -18.48 -0.78 -3.48
C LYS A 72 -18.38 -2.08 -2.70
N VAL A 73 -17.21 -2.37 -2.16
CA VAL A 73 -16.99 -3.44 -1.18
C VAL A 73 -16.71 -2.79 0.17
N GLN A 74 -17.39 -3.23 1.23
CA GLN A 74 -17.07 -2.86 2.60
C GLN A 74 -16.62 -4.08 3.40
N ILE A 75 -15.54 -3.91 4.16
CA ILE A 75 -15.03 -4.91 5.10
C ILE A 75 -14.92 -4.22 6.46
N THR A 76 -15.58 -4.80 7.46
CA THR A 76 -15.68 -4.23 8.81
C THR A 76 -15.42 -5.29 9.87
N LYS A 77 -14.47 -5.05 10.77
CA LYS A 77 -14.41 -5.73 12.08
C LYS A 77 -14.53 -4.71 13.20
N GLY A 78 -13.58 -3.78 13.30
CA GLY A 78 -13.68 -2.56 14.10
C GLY A 78 -13.76 -1.34 13.18
N THR A 79 -12.75 -1.18 12.33
CA THR A 79 -12.71 -0.15 11.29
C THR A 79 -13.49 -0.62 10.05
N THR A 80 -14.21 0.30 9.39
CA THR A 80 -14.86 0.00 8.10
C THR A 80 -14.01 0.50 6.94
N TYR A 81 -13.40 -0.44 6.23
CA TYR A 81 -12.71 -0.20 4.98
C TYR A 81 -13.75 -0.20 3.85
N THR A 82 -13.71 0.80 2.97
CA THR A 82 -14.61 0.92 1.81
C THR A 82 -13.81 1.05 0.53
N TYR A 83 -13.94 0.07 -0.35
CA TYR A 83 -13.23 -0.05 -1.61
C TYR A 83 -14.18 0.18 -2.78
N ASP A 84 -13.67 0.64 -3.91
CA ASP A 84 -14.32 0.35 -5.20
C ASP A 84 -14.01 -1.10 -5.60
N LEU A 85 -14.89 -1.72 -6.38
CA LEU A 85 -14.59 -2.92 -7.15
C LEU A 85 -14.57 -2.48 -8.61
N ASN A 86 -13.42 -2.51 -9.24
CA ASN A 86 -13.12 -1.92 -10.55
C ASN A 86 -13.11 -2.97 -11.67
N ALA A 87 -12.59 -4.16 -11.39
CA ALA A 87 -12.54 -5.30 -12.29
C ALA A 87 -13.95 -5.82 -12.61
N ARG A 88 -14.18 -6.26 -13.85
CA ARG A 88 -15.47 -6.77 -14.33
C ARG A 88 -15.30 -8.20 -14.80
N ASP A 89 -16.08 -9.10 -14.22
CA ASP A 89 -15.93 -10.55 -14.33
C ASP A 89 -14.51 -11.10 -14.02
N ALA A 90 -13.75 -10.37 -13.20
CA ALA A 90 -12.51 -10.84 -12.58
C ALA A 90 -12.51 -10.54 -11.07
N PHE A 91 -11.69 -11.28 -10.32
CA PHE A 91 -11.56 -11.13 -8.88
C PHE A 91 -10.56 -10.04 -8.51
N GLU A 92 -10.90 -9.22 -7.51
CA GLU A 92 -9.96 -8.36 -6.79
C GLU A 92 -9.74 -8.85 -5.36
N VAL A 93 -8.57 -8.53 -4.80
CA VAL A 93 -8.07 -9.06 -3.53
C VAL A 93 -8.17 -8.01 -2.44
N TYR A 94 -8.74 -8.39 -1.30
CA TYR A 94 -8.96 -7.50 -0.16
C TYR A 94 -8.45 -8.15 1.15
N PRO A 95 -7.57 -7.48 1.90
CA PRO A 95 -6.94 -8.03 3.10
C PRO A 95 -7.83 -7.92 4.35
N PHE A 96 -7.64 -8.85 5.30
CA PHE A 96 -8.20 -8.83 6.65
C PHE A 96 -7.23 -8.16 7.63
N THR A 97 -7.09 -6.84 7.53
CA THR A 97 -5.99 -6.06 8.14
C THR A 97 -6.07 -5.90 9.65
N GLU A 98 -7.23 -6.20 10.26
CA GLU A 98 -7.42 -6.18 11.71
C GLU A 98 -7.15 -7.57 12.36
N GLY A 99 -6.54 -8.52 11.64
CA GLY A 99 -6.15 -9.83 12.17
C GLY A 99 -7.31 -10.80 12.43
N ASN A 100 -7.10 -11.78 13.32
CA ASN A 100 -8.09 -12.81 13.70
C ASN A 100 -9.42 -12.24 14.20
N GLY A 101 -10.53 -12.91 13.90
CA GLY A 101 -11.86 -12.57 14.41
C GLY A 101 -12.96 -12.60 13.35
N THR A 102 -14.08 -11.96 13.63
CA THR A 102 -15.27 -11.99 12.77
C THR A 102 -15.43 -10.67 12.04
N TYR A 103 -15.54 -10.73 10.71
CA TYR A 103 -15.73 -9.59 9.82
C TYR A 103 -17.12 -9.61 9.19
N SER A 104 -17.70 -8.43 8.95
CA SER A 104 -18.80 -8.24 8.00
C SER A 104 -18.23 -7.81 6.65
N VAL A 105 -18.59 -8.53 5.60
CA VAL A 105 -18.22 -8.24 4.20
C VAL A 105 -19.49 -7.93 3.43
N LYS A 106 -19.58 -6.73 2.86
CA LYS A 106 -20.77 -6.25 2.15
C LYS A 106 -20.40 -5.73 0.77
N VAL A 107 -21.25 -5.97 -0.21
CA VAL A 107 -21.07 -5.49 -1.58
C VAL A 107 -22.33 -4.75 -2.03
N PHE A 108 -22.12 -3.57 -2.62
CA PHE A 108 -23.19 -2.64 -2.96
C PHE A 108 -23.07 -2.15 -4.39
N GLU A 109 -24.22 -1.90 -5.01
CA GLU A 109 -24.37 -1.40 -6.38
C GLU A 109 -24.93 0.03 -6.38
N ASN A 110 -24.39 0.91 -7.21
CA ASN A 110 -24.86 2.29 -7.30
C ASN A 110 -26.24 2.38 -7.95
N VAL A 111 -27.19 3.04 -7.28
CA VAL A 111 -28.53 3.30 -7.80
C VAL A 111 -28.58 4.66 -8.49
N SER A 112 -28.13 5.70 -7.80
CA SER A 112 -28.07 7.08 -8.32
C SER A 112 -27.19 7.95 -7.44
N GLY A 113 -26.38 8.83 -8.01
CA GLY A 113 -25.51 9.74 -7.26
C GLY A 113 -24.63 8.99 -6.26
N ASN A 114 -24.82 9.25 -4.96
CA ASN A 114 -24.13 8.55 -3.86
C ASN A 114 -25.00 7.51 -3.13
N GLN A 115 -26.16 7.15 -3.68
CA GLN A 115 -27.03 6.10 -3.15
C GLN A 115 -26.63 4.74 -3.73
N TYR A 116 -26.54 3.73 -2.86
CA TYR A 116 -26.17 2.37 -3.23
C TYR A 116 -27.14 1.36 -2.59
N ALA A 117 -27.51 0.32 -3.33
CA ALA A 117 -28.26 -0.82 -2.85
C ALA A 117 -27.31 -1.96 -2.47
N GLN A 118 -27.58 -2.67 -1.37
CA GLN A 118 -26.77 -3.82 -0.97
C GLN A 118 -27.12 -5.05 -1.82
N LEU A 119 -26.14 -5.57 -2.56
CA LEU A 119 -26.28 -6.80 -3.35
C LEU A 119 -26.06 -8.05 -2.50
N LEU A 120 -25.07 -8.01 -1.60
CA LEU A 120 -24.65 -9.14 -0.78
C LEU A 120 -24.10 -8.64 0.56
N SER A 121 -24.36 -9.39 1.63
CA SER A 121 -23.79 -9.17 2.96
C SER A 121 -23.51 -10.53 3.59
N GLN A 122 -22.30 -10.71 4.10
CA GLN A 122 -21.85 -11.94 4.71
C GLN A 122 -21.05 -11.67 5.99
N THR A 123 -20.99 -12.68 6.84
CA THR A 123 -20.14 -12.70 8.03
C THR A 123 -19.05 -13.75 7.79
N VAL A 124 -17.79 -13.35 7.89
CA VAL A 124 -16.62 -14.22 7.65
C VAL A 124 -15.80 -14.31 8.92
N SER A 125 -15.58 -15.53 9.42
CA SER A 125 -14.67 -15.80 10.53
C SER A 125 -13.26 -16.04 9.99
N VAL A 126 -12.30 -15.29 10.52
CA VAL A 126 -10.89 -15.27 10.11
C VAL A 126 -10.03 -15.85 11.22
N SER A 127 -9.26 -16.88 10.86
CA SER A 127 -8.21 -17.47 11.70
C SER A 127 -6.96 -17.60 10.84
N LEU A 128 -6.10 -16.58 10.92
CA LEU A 128 -4.82 -16.51 10.24
C LEU A 128 -3.90 -17.66 10.67
N SER A 129 -3.11 -18.19 9.73
CA SER A 129 -1.98 -19.07 10.04
C SER A 129 -0.76 -18.29 10.53
N ASP A 130 -0.67 -17.01 10.14
CA ASP A 130 0.38 -16.06 10.48
C ASP A 130 -0.27 -14.67 10.59
N GLU A 131 -0.02 -13.95 11.69
CA GLU A 131 -0.59 -12.61 11.92
C GLU A 131 -0.14 -11.58 10.87
N PHE A 132 0.98 -11.84 10.20
CA PHE A 132 1.54 -10.98 9.16
C PHE A 132 0.98 -11.24 7.76
N ALA A 133 0.26 -12.36 7.55
CA ALA A 133 -0.24 -12.78 6.24
C ALA A 133 -1.04 -11.71 5.45
N PRO A 134 -1.92 -10.88 6.05
CA PRO A 134 -2.62 -9.79 5.35
C PRO A 134 -1.68 -8.76 4.68
N PHE A 135 -0.43 -8.66 5.16
CA PHE A 135 0.56 -7.67 4.74
C PHE A 135 1.68 -8.26 3.88
N LEU A 136 1.48 -9.46 3.32
CA LEU A 136 2.42 -10.15 2.42
C LEU A 136 1.89 -10.33 0.99
N TYR A 137 0.57 -10.39 0.81
CA TYR A 137 -0.04 -10.55 -0.51
C TYR A 137 -0.26 -9.20 -1.23
N PRO A 138 -0.29 -9.17 -2.57
CA PRO A 138 -0.79 -8.02 -3.32
C PRO A 138 -2.29 -7.82 -3.07
N ASN A 139 -2.73 -6.57 -3.10
CA ASN A 139 -4.13 -6.17 -2.99
C ASN A 139 -4.43 -4.98 -3.92
N GLN A 140 -5.67 -4.47 -3.89
CA GLN A 140 -6.08 -3.35 -4.75
C GLN A 140 -5.17 -2.11 -4.64
N TYR A 141 -4.64 -1.80 -3.45
CA TYR A 141 -3.85 -0.60 -3.17
C TYR A 141 -2.35 -0.83 -3.41
N VAL A 142 -1.91 -2.09 -3.30
CA VAL A 142 -0.53 -2.54 -3.55
C VAL A 142 -0.58 -3.73 -4.51
N ASN A 143 -0.76 -3.45 -5.79
CA ASN A 143 -0.96 -4.46 -6.81
C ASN A 143 0.34 -4.76 -7.57
N PHE A 144 0.84 -5.99 -7.44
CA PHE A 144 2.07 -6.50 -8.07
C PHE A 144 1.97 -8.02 -8.28
N ASN A 145 2.84 -8.58 -9.11
CA ASN A 145 3.00 -10.02 -9.31
C ASN A 145 4.46 -10.32 -9.70
N SER A 146 4.85 -11.60 -9.84
CA SER A 146 6.26 -11.96 -10.14
C SER A 146 6.79 -11.42 -11.47
N GLY A 147 5.92 -10.98 -12.40
CA GLY A 147 6.30 -10.32 -13.65
C GLY A 147 6.37 -8.78 -13.57
N SER A 148 6.07 -8.18 -12.42
CA SER A 148 6.21 -6.72 -12.23
C SER A 148 7.68 -6.32 -12.17
N ALA A 149 8.03 -5.24 -12.87
CA ALA A 149 9.37 -4.67 -12.87
C ALA A 149 9.84 -4.26 -11.46
N ALA A 150 8.92 -3.79 -10.61
CA ALA A 150 9.20 -3.51 -9.21
C ALA A 150 9.67 -4.74 -8.42
N VAL A 151 9.20 -5.94 -8.75
CA VAL A 151 9.65 -7.20 -8.11
C VAL A 151 11.05 -7.58 -8.58
N GLY A 152 11.37 -7.37 -9.87
CA GLY A 152 12.71 -7.56 -10.40
C GLY A 152 13.75 -6.67 -9.70
N VAL A 153 13.48 -5.36 -9.62
CA VAL A 153 14.34 -4.40 -8.93
C VAL A 153 14.46 -4.74 -7.43
N ALA A 154 13.36 -5.10 -6.76
CA ALA A 154 13.41 -5.51 -5.36
C ALA A 154 14.31 -6.73 -5.12
N ALA A 155 14.25 -7.75 -5.99
CA ALA A 155 15.08 -8.94 -5.89
C ALA A 155 16.58 -8.63 -6.07
N GLN A 156 16.93 -7.75 -7.02
CA GLN A 156 18.30 -7.27 -7.22
C GLN A 156 18.80 -6.46 -6.01
N LEU A 157 17.96 -5.59 -5.44
CA LEU A 157 18.27 -4.83 -4.22
C LEU A 157 18.40 -5.75 -3.00
N ALA A 158 17.63 -6.83 -2.92
CA ALA A 158 17.64 -7.77 -1.80
C ALA A 158 18.84 -8.73 -1.81
N ALA A 159 19.47 -8.97 -2.96
CA ALA A 159 20.56 -9.92 -3.12
C ALA A 159 21.65 -9.77 -2.05
N GLY A 160 21.91 -10.87 -1.32
CA GLY A 160 22.93 -11.00 -0.29
C GLY A 160 22.66 -10.25 1.03
N LYS A 161 21.44 -9.75 1.27
CA LYS A 161 21.10 -8.96 2.47
C LYS A 161 20.16 -9.71 3.42
N ASP A 162 20.23 -9.34 4.69
CA ASP A 162 19.22 -9.69 5.68
C ASP A 162 17.98 -8.79 5.51
N PRO A 163 16.82 -9.12 6.13
CA PRO A 163 15.59 -8.33 5.94
C PRO A 163 15.76 -6.83 6.23
N LEU A 164 16.63 -6.48 7.19
CA LEU A 164 16.91 -5.09 7.52
C LEU A 164 17.69 -4.36 6.40
N GLY A 165 18.71 -5.01 5.83
CA GLY A 165 19.43 -4.51 4.67
C GLY A 165 18.59 -4.45 3.38
N VAL A 166 17.61 -5.35 3.23
CA VAL A 166 16.61 -5.25 2.13
C VAL A 166 15.77 -3.97 2.29
N VAL A 167 15.26 -3.69 3.49
CA VAL A 167 14.49 -2.47 3.78
C VAL A 167 15.30 -1.21 3.48
N ASP A 168 16.57 -1.17 3.89
CA ASP A 168 17.48 -0.06 3.60
C ASP A 168 17.74 0.14 2.10
N ALA A 169 18.04 -0.93 1.37
CA ALA A 169 18.30 -0.88 -0.06
C ALA A 169 17.07 -0.40 -0.85
N VAL A 170 15.88 -0.94 -0.55
CA VAL A 170 14.61 -0.54 -1.18
C VAL A 170 14.24 0.90 -0.82
N TYR A 171 14.36 1.29 0.45
CA TYR A 171 14.10 2.66 0.90
C TYR A 171 14.98 3.67 0.16
N LYS A 172 16.30 3.47 0.17
CA LYS A 172 17.28 4.33 -0.50
C LYS A 172 17.03 4.41 -2.00
N TYR A 173 16.69 3.29 -2.63
CA TYR A 173 16.35 3.27 -4.06
C TYR A 173 15.12 4.13 -4.35
N VAL A 174 14.02 3.95 -3.62
CA VAL A 174 12.76 4.67 -3.87
C VAL A 174 12.92 6.18 -3.66
N ILE A 175 13.55 6.63 -2.57
CA ILE A 175 13.72 8.08 -2.32
C ILE A 175 14.68 8.76 -3.29
N ALA A 176 15.62 8.02 -3.90
CA ALA A 176 16.60 8.55 -4.84
C ALA A 176 16.12 8.54 -6.31
N ASN A 177 15.20 7.63 -6.67
CA ASN A 177 14.74 7.44 -8.04
C ASN A 177 13.30 7.91 -8.28
N VAL A 178 12.51 8.27 -7.25
CA VAL A 178 11.17 8.83 -7.45
C VAL A 178 11.14 10.29 -7.00
N SER A 179 10.67 11.16 -7.90
CA SER A 179 10.45 12.60 -7.67
C SER A 179 8.97 12.94 -7.46
N TYR A 180 8.68 13.93 -6.62
CA TYR A 180 7.31 14.23 -6.23
C TYR A 180 6.53 15.01 -7.31
N ASP A 181 5.40 14.46 -7.75
CA ASP A 181 4.53 15.08 -8.74
C ASP A 181 3.46 15.97 -8.09
N TYR A 182 3.82 17.24 -7.88
CA TYR A 182 2.91 18.26 -7.36
C TYR A 182 1.69 18.52 -8.26
N GLY A 183 1.80 18.31 -9.58
CA GLY A 183 0.70 18.50 -10.52
C GLY A 183 -0.35 17.40 -10.40
N LYS A 184 0.10 16.15 -10.30
CA LYS A 184 -0.73 14.98 -9.97
C LYS A 184 -1.34 15.13 -8.57
N ALA A 185 -0.58 15.59 -7.57
CA ALA A 185 -1.10 15.81 -6.21
C ALA A 185 -2.27 16.81 -6.15
N GLN A 186 -2.26 17.84 -7.01
CA GLN A 186 -3.33 18.84 -7.09
C GLN A 186 -4.55 18.39 -7.92
N SER A 187 -4.37 17.43 -8.84
CA SER A 187 -5.39 17.04 -9.83
C SER A 187 -5.98 15.65 -9.62
N VAL A 188 -5.36 14.81 -8.78
CA VAL A 188 -5.80 13.45 -8.49
C VAL A 188 -7.25 13.41 -7.98
N GLN A 189 -8.03 12.47 -8.50
CA GLN A 189 -9.45 12.32 -8.19
C GLN A 189 -9.69 11.14 -7.24
N SER A 190 -10.85 11.13 -6.58
CA SER A 190 -11.29 9.99 -5.77
C SER A 190 -11.40 8.72 -6.64
N GLY A 191 -10.96 7.58 -6.11
CA GLY A 191 -10.86 6.32 -6.85
C GLY A 191 -9.53 6.12 -7.58
N TYR A 192 -8.55 7.03 -7.42
CA TYR A 192 -7.18 6.78 -7.87
C TYR A 192 -6.56 5.57 -7.18
N LEU A 193 -5.86 4.72 -7.94
CA LEU A 193 -5.07 3.60 -7.47
C LEU A 193 -3.66 3.68 -8.10
N PRO A 194 -2.58 3.44 -7.32
CA PRO A 194 -1.22 3.41 -7.83
C PRO A 194 -1.00 2.26 -8.82
N ASN A 195 -0.05 2.47 -9.73
CA ASN A 195 0.52 1.41 -10.53
C ASN A 195 2.03 1.42 -10.29
N VAL A 196 2.54 0.37 -9.64
CA VAL A 196 3.91 0.34 -9.12
C VAL A 196 4.95 0.35 -10.25
N ASP A 197 4.70 -0.39 -11.33
CA ASP A 197 5.59 -0.42 -12.50
C ASP A 197 5.54 0.90 -13.29
N SER A 198 4.41 1.62 -13.28
CA SER A 198 4.32 2.95 -13.88
C SER A 198 5.11 3.99 -13.08
N THR A 199 5.03 3.94 -11.75
CA THR A 199 5.79 4.82 -10.83
C THR A 199 7.29 4.56 -10.97
N LEU A 200 7.67 3.28 -11.06
CA LEU A 200 9.04 2.85 -11.30
C LEU A 200 9.56 3.31 -12.67
N ALA A 201 8.75 3.21 -13.73
CA ALA A 201 9.15 3.60 -15.07
C ALA A 201 9.17 5.12 -15.30
N SER A 202 8.28 5.89 -14.65
CA SER A 202 8.22 7.34 -14.79
C SER A 202 9.17 8.09 -13.87
N HIS A 203 9.71 7.45 -12.84
CA HIS A 203 10.48 8.08 -11.76
C HIS A 203 9.71 9.23 -11.07
N THR A 204 8.37 9.19 -11.08
CA THR A 204 7.51 10.24 -10.53
C THR A 204 6.26 9.71 -9.85
N GLY A 205 5.81 10.36 -8.78
CA GLY A 205 4.59 9.98 -8.07
C GLY A 205 4.17 10.93 -6.95
N ILE A 206 3.04 10.64 -6.33
CA ILE A 206 2.56 11.25 -5.09
C ILE A 206 2.72 10.28 -3.91
N CYS A 207 2.47 10.70 -2.67
CA CYS A 207 2.77 9.89 -1.48
C CYS A 207 2.21 8.45 -1.52
N PHE A 208 1.01 8.29 -2.09
CA PHE A 208 0.38 6.99 -2.28
C PHE A 208 1.15 6.10 -3.28
N ASP A 209 1.77 6.67 -4.32
CA ASP A 209 2.60 5.93 -5.27
C ASP A 209 3.93 5.47 -4.64
N TYR A 210 4.60 6.35 -3.88
CA TYR A 210 5.82 5.99 -3.14
C TYR A 210 5.55 4.85 -2.17
N ALA A 211 4.48 4.97 -1.37
CA ALA A 211 4.11 3.96 -0.39
C ALA A 211 3.72 2.63 -1.06
N ALA A 212 2.99 2.65 -2.17
CA ALA A 212 2.64 1.45 -2.93
C ALA A 212 3.85 0.79 -3.60
N LEU A 213 4.75 1.55 -4.22
CA LEU A 213 5.97 1.03 -4.83
C LEU A 213 6.85 0.36 -3.78
N MET A 214 7.15 1.05 -2.67
CA MET A 214 7.96 0.51 -1.59
C MET A 214 7.31 -0.72 -0.93
N THR A 215 6.00 -0.70 -0.71
CA THR A 215 5.28 -1.84 -0.12
C THR A 215 5.29 -3.05 -1.07
N ALA A 216 5.09 -2.87 -2.38
CA ALA A 216 5.17 -3.95 -3.36
C ALA A 216 6.57 -4.56 -3.42
N MET A 217 7.61 -3.71 -3.43
CA MET A 217 9.01 -4.14 -3.40
C MET A 217 9.28 -5.01 -2.17
N LEU A 218 8.93 -4.56 -0.96
CA LEU A 218 9.19 -5.30 0.28
C LEU A 218 8.35 -6.58 0.41
N ARG A 219 7.04 -6.54 0.10
CA ARG A 219 6.19 -7.73 0.12
C ARG A 219 6.66 -8.82 -0.85
N SER A 220 7.24 -8.42 -1.98
CA SER A 220 7.81 -9.36 -2.95
C SER A 220 9.05 -10.12 -2.44
N GLN A 221 9.66 -9.65 -1.36
CA GLN A 221 10.79 -10.27 -0.67
C GLN A 221 10.36 -10.93 0.66
N ASP A 222 9.05 -11.23 0.80
CA ASP A 222 8.44 -11.82 2.00
C ASP A 222 8.58 -10.97 3.29
N ILE A 223 8.78 -9.65 3.16
CA ILE A 223 8.86 -8.71 4.29
C ILE A 223 7.46 -8.11 4.54
N PRO A 224 6.80 -8.40 5.70
CA PRO A 224 5.45 -7.91 5.95
C PRO A 224 5.43 -6.40 6.05
N THR A 225 4.65 -5.78 5.18
CA THR A 225 4.68 -4.33 5.00
C THR A 225 3.27 -3.79 4.81
N LYS A 226 2.89 -2.83 5.63
CA LYS A 226 1.63 -2.08 5.55
C LYS A 226 1.79 -0.86 4.65
N LEU A 227 0.82 -0.62 3.77
CA LEU A 227 0.58 0.71 3.22
C LEU A 227 -0.44 1.40 4.13
N VAL A 228 0.00 2.45 4.83
CA VAL A 228 -0.84 3.18 5.78
C VAL A 228 -1.34 4.47 5.14
N ILE A 229 -2.61 4.78 5.32
CA ILE A 229 -3.23 6.04 4.89
C ILE A 229 -3.89 6.71 6.09
N GLY A 230 -3.68 8.02 6.22
CA GLY A 230 -4.16 8.79 7.36
C GLY A 230 -3.88 10.28 7.20
N TYR A 231 -3.49 10.92 8.30
CA TYR A 231 -3.19 12.36 8.32
C TYR A 231 -1.83 12.66 8.95
N THR A 232 -1.09 13.60 8.35
CA THR A 232 0.08 14.25 8.94
C THR A 232 -0.29 15.70 9.26
N GLY A 233 -0.59 15.98 10.53
CA GLY A 233 -1.30 17.19 10.93
C GLY A 233 -2.68 17.27 10.25
N ASN A 234 -2.85 18.23 9.34
CA ASN A 234 -4.08 18.39 8.54
C ASN A 234 -3.98 17.83 7.12
N LEU A 235 -2.80 17.37 6.67
CA LEU A 235 -2.58 16.85 5.33
C LEU A 235 -3.00 15.37 5.27
N TYR A 236 -3.84 14.99 4.31
CA TYR A 236 -4.14 13.58 4.04
C TYR A 236 -2.96 12.94 3.31
N HIS A 237 -2.46 11.82 3.82
CA HIS A 237 -1.14 11.30 3.46
C HIS A 237 -1.07 9.78 3.48
N ALA A 238 -0.07 9.22 2.81
CA ALA A 238 0.20 7.79 2.76
C ALA A 238 1.69 7.50 3.04
N TRP A 239 1.92 6.46 3.84
CA TRP A 239 3.26 6.05 4.30
C TRP A 239 3.34 4.53 4.45
N VAL A 240 4.47 4.03 4.93
CA VAL A 240 4.76 2.60 5.06
C VAL A 240 5.00 2.24 6.53
N SER A 241 4.66 1.01 6.93
CA SER A 241 5.09 0.41 8.20
C SER A 241 5.56 -1.02 7.93
N VAL A 242 6.77 -1.36 8.37
CA VAL A 242 7.44 -2.63 8.03
C VAL A 242 7.65 -3.46 9.28
N TYR A 243 7.32 -4.75 9.26
CA TYR A 243 7.65 -5.66 10.34
C TYR A 243 9.02 -6.30 10.11
N ILE A 244 9.87 -6.27 11.14
CA ILE A 244 11.14 -7.01 11.21
C ILE A 244 11.14 -7.89 12.45
N ALA A 245 11.40 -9.19 12.27
CA ALA A 245 11.47 -10.13 13.37
C ALA A 245 12.56 -9.74 14.38
N GLY A 246 12.20 -9.66 15.67
CA GLY A 246 13.07 -9.20 16.75
C GLY A 246 12.98 -7.70 17.05
N GLU A 247 12.67 -6.86 16.06
CA GLU A 247 12.49 -5.41 16.22
C GLU A 247 11.01 -5.01 16.39
N GLY A 248 10.10 -5.75 15.74
CA GLY A 248 8.66 -5.46 15.70
C GLY A 248 8.24 -4.67 14.47
N TRP A 249 7.12 -3.96 14.57
CA TRP A 249 6.70 -3.00 13.55
C TRP A 249 7.56 -1.74 13.65
N ILE A 250 8.34 -1.47 12.61
CA ILE A 250 9.04 -0.21 12.42
C ILE A 250 8.03 0.79 11.86
N ASP A 251 7.11 1.20 12.73
CA ASP A 251 6.13 2.23 12.47
C ASP A 251 6.85 3.56 12.41
N ASN A 252 7.03 4.05 11.20
CA ASN A 252 7.74 5.27 10.90
C ASN A 252 9.34 5.08 10.90
N ILE A 253 10.08 5.27 9.75
CA ILE A 253 11.52 5.46 9.33
C ILE A 253 11.90 6.72 8.42
N ILE A 254 12.50 7.81 8.94
CA ILE A 254 13.00 9.03 8.24
C ILE A 254 14.46 8.79 7.83
N HIS A 255 15.18 8.09 8.71
CA HIS A 255 16.63 8.03 8.74
C HIS A 255 17.08 6.73 9.42
N PHE A 256 18.23 6.25 8.97
CA PHE A 256 18.99 5.16 9.56
C PHE A 256 20.37 5.71 9.92
N ASP A 257 20.75 5.62 11.19
CA ASP A 257 22.06 6.11 11.67
C ASP A 257 23.17 5.05 11.64
N GLY A 258 22.88 3.89 11.04
CA GLY A 258 23.77 2.72 11.01
C GLY A 258 23.54 1.73 12.16
N HIS A 259 22.73 2.07 13.17
CA HIS A 259 22.49 1.21 14.33
C HIS A 259 21.01 1.16 14.77
N LYS A 260 20.18 2.17 14.46
CA LYS A 260 18.73 2.24 14.75
C LYS A 260 17.94 2.96 13.65
N TRP A 261 16.63 2.70 13.61
CA TRP A 261 15.67 3.18 12.60
C TRP A 261 14.61 4.14 13.19
N SER A 262 14.18 5.22 12.50
CA SER A 262 13.11 6.15 12.99
C SER A 262 12.52 7.19 11.99
N TYR A 263 11.17 7.21 11.78
CA TYR A 263 10.07 8.07 11.14
C TYR A 263 9.56 8.13 9.58
N MET A 264 8.54 7.37 9.05
CA MET A 264 8.52 6.60 7.73
C MET A 264 7.91 7.30 6.55
N ASP A 265 8.64 8.23 5.98
CA ASP A 265 8.02 9.01 4.95
C ASP A 265 8.93 9.18 3.75
N PRO A 266 8.91 8.23 2.79
CA PRO A 266 9.70 8.36 1.57
C PRO A 266 9.32 9.65 0.80
N THR A 267 8.10 10.17 1.00
CA THR A 267 7.62 11.42 0.40
C THR A 267 8.27 12.65 1.04
N PHE A 268 8.13 12.82 2.36
CA PHE A 268 8.74 13.96 3.06
C PHE A 268 10.26 13.92 2.98
N MET A 269 10.86 12.73 2.89
CA MET A 269 12.31 12.56 2.74
C MET A 269 12.82 12.86 1.32
N SER A 270 12.02 12.61 0.28
CA SER A 270 12.32 13.05 -1.10
C SER A 270 12.21 14.58 -1.26
N THR A 271 11.40 15.27 -0.43
CA THR A 271 10.98 16.66 -0.71
C THR A 271 11.38 17.72 0.33
N GLY A 272 11.73 17.37 1.57
CA GLY A 272 11.68 18.32 2.70
C GLY A 272 12.97 18.62 3.46
N GLY A 273 14.13 18.16 2.99
CA GLY A 273 15.45 18.51 3.56
C GLY A 273 15.60 18.18 5.06
N GLU A 274 16.42 18.97 5.79
CA GLU A 274 16.56 18.78 7.24
C GLU A 274 15.28 19.09 8.04
N GLY A 275 14.42 19.99 7.54
CA GLY A 275 13.17 20.36 8.20
C GLY A 275 12.17 19.20 8.28
N ALA A 276 12.09 18.36 7.24
CA ALA A 276 11.27 17.15 7.26
C ALA A 276 11.70 16.17 8.36
N LYS A 277 13.01 16.03 8.60
CA LYS A 277 13.54 15.15 9.66
C LYS A 277 13.02 15.54 11.05
N GLN A 278 12.84 16.83 11.31
CA GLN A 278 12.31 17.33 12.58
C GLN A 278 10.77 17.22 12.67
N TYR A 279 10.05 17.49 11.57
CA TYR A 279 8.59 17.41 11.53
C TYR A 279 8.06 15.98 11.68
N VAL A 280 8.64 15.04 10.93
CA VAL A 280 8.18 13.64 10.92
C VAL A 280 8.76 12.87 12.13
N GLY A 281 9.87 13.35 12.71
CA GLY A 281 10.42 12.88 13.99
C GLY A 281 9.54 13.12 15.23
N THR A 282 8.48 13.93 15.11
CA THR A 282 7.44 14.08 16.14
C THR A 282 6.20 13.27 15.75
N GLY A 283 6.24 11.96 16.04
CA GLY A 283 5.20 10.99 15.66
C GLY A 283 3.77 11.32 16.14
N SER A 284 3.61 12.25 17.10
CA SER A 284 2.32 12.85 17.47
C SER A 284 1.58 13.56 16.32
N ASN A 285 2.27 13.87 15.22
CA ASN A 285 1.68 14.47 14.03
C ASN A 285 0.95 13.46 13.14
N TYR A 286 1.17 12.15 13.33
CA TYR A 286 0.62 11.09 12.49
C TYR A 286 -0.64 10.48 13.11
N GLN A 287 -1.71 10.37 12.33
CA GLN A 287 -2.94 9.68 12.70
C GLN A 287 -3.33 8.68 11.62
N GLU A 288 -3.16 7.39 11.91
CA GLU A 288 -3.63 6.30 11.05
C GLU A 288 -5.15 6.34 10.90
N LYS A 289 -5.63 6.10 9.69
CA LYS A 289 -7.06 5.91 9.38
C LYS A 289 -7.32 4.53 8.80
N TYR A 290 -6.40 4.03 7.97
CA TYR A 290 -6.49 2.76 7.27
C TYR A 290 -5.07 2.16 7.13
N SER A 291 -4.95 0.85 7.33
CA SER A 291 -3.78 0.06 6.94
C SER A 291 -4.19 -0.96 5.88
N TYR A 292 -3.40 -1.10 4.82
CA TYR A 292 -3.59 -2.00 3.68
C TYR A 292 -2.35 -2.87 3.43
#